data_AF-A0A1X0SX01-F1
#
_entry.id   AF-A0A1X0SX01-F1
#
_cell.length_a   1.000
_cell.length_b   1.000
_cell.length_c   1.000
_cell.angle_alpha   90.00
_cell.angle_beta   90.00
_cell.angle_gamma   90.00
#
_symmetry.space_group_name_H-M   'P 1'
#
loop_
_entity.id
_entity.type
_entity.pdbx_description
1 polymer ?
#
loop_
_entity_poly.entity_id
_entity_poly.type
_entity_poly.pdbx_seq_one_letter_code
_entity_poly.pdbx_strand_id
1 'polypeptide(L)'
;MTPEMGLLWEVAIAEFLFVTVILGGGGAWMIGRSTALTWSGWGLLAFYLLLLTIAVRFIHFSLFNGTFFLPLSHFGTGLYYAVVDYVVLAAIAAAGRIFVRNRQMARQYGFLDRVSS
;
A
#
# COMPACT_ATOMS: atom_id res chain seq x y z
N MET A 1 -13.33 14.23 18.28
CA MET A 1 -14.06 14.20 17.00
C MET A 1 -14.83 12.90 16.96
N THR A 2 -16.11 12.93 16.62
CA THR A 2 -16.95 11.72 16.58
C THR A 2 -16.60 10.90 15.34
N PRO A 3 -16.38 9.57 15.46
CA PRO A 3 -16.15 8.70 14.30
C PRO A 3 -17.31 8.82 13.30
N GLU A 4 -17.00 9.09 12.04
CA GLU A 4 -17.97 9.09 10.96
C GLU A 4 -17.98 7.68 10.36
N MET A 5 -19.01 6.89 10.68
CA MET A 5 -19.14 5.51 10.20
C MET A 5 -19.56 5.48 8.73
N GLY A 6 -18.59 5.67 7.82
CA GLY A 6 -18.79 5.54 6.38
C GLY A 6 -18.57 4.11 5.89
N LEU A 7 -19.17 3.77 4.73
CA LEU A 7 -19.02 2.45 4.08
C LEU A 7 -17.54 2.09 3.82
N LEU A 8 -16.72 3.11 3.55
CA LEU A 8 -15.30 2.94 3.26
C LEU A 8 -14.43 3.09 4.50
N TRP A 9 -14.79 3.94 5.47
CA TRP A 9 -13.88 4.31 6.57
C TRP A 9 -14.61 4.84 7.82
N GLU A 10 -14.05 4.59 9.01
CA GLU A 10 -14.64 5.00 10.33
C GLU A 10 -14.22 6.40 10.81
N VAL A 11 -13.23 6.97 10.13
CA VAL A 11 -12.57 8.22 10.52
C VAL A 11 -12.64 9.21 9.36
N ALA A 12 -12.42 10.49 9.64
CA ALA A 12 -12.67 11.53 8.66
C ALA A 12 -11.90 11.25 7.36
N ILE A 13 -12.53 11.47 6.21
CA ILE A 13 -11.92 11.22 4.88
C ILE A 13 -10.53 11.89 4.76
N ALA A 14 -10.36 13.07 5.37
CA ALA A 14 -9.08 13.77 5.38
C ALA A 14 -7.97 12.98 6.09
N GLU A 15 -8.29 12.31 7.20
CA GLU A 15 -7.35 11.50 7.99
C GLU A 15 -6.94 10.24 7.22
N PHE A 16 -7.91 9.59 6.57
CA PHE A 16 -7.66 8.48 5.67
C PHE A 16 -6.73 8.86 4.52
N LEU A 17 -7.02 9.97 3.83
CA LEU A 17 -6.18 10.45 2.73
C LEU A 17 -4.76 10.78 3.22
N PHE A 18 -4.63 11.43 4.37
CA PHE A 18 -3.33 11.78 4.92
C PHE A 18 -2.51 10.54 5.30
N VAL A 19 -3.08 9.62 6.07
CA VAL A 19 -2.32 8.46 6.58
C VAL A 19 -2.19 7.37 5.53
N THR A 20 -3.26 6.97 4.86
CA THR A 20 -3.22 5.84 3.91
C THR A 20 -2.61 6.26 2.58
N VAL A 21 -3.00 7.41 2.01
CA VAL A 21 -2.54 7.80 0.67
C VAL A 21 -1.17 8.50 0.71
N ILE A 22 -0.95 9.45 1.62
CA ILE A 22 0.32 10.19 1.66
C ILE A 22 1.40 9.37 2.37
N LEU A 23 1.21 9.02 3.64
CA LEU A 23 2.21 8.29 4.43
C LEU A 23 2.34 6.82 3.97
N GLY A 24 1.22 6.10 3.96
CA GLY A 24 1.14 4.71 3.54
C GLY A 24 1.49 4.56 2.07
N GLY A 25 0.89 5.37 1.19
CA GLY A 25 1.15 5.32 -0.24
C GLY A 25 2.60 5.65 -0.61
N GLY A 26 3.23 6.61 0.08
CA GLY A 26 4.66 6.86 -0.05
C GLY A 26 5.51 5.62 0.29
N GLY A 27 5.20 4.95 1.41
CA GLY A 27 5.82 3.69 1.79
C GLY A 27 5.60 2.57 0.76
N ALA A 28 4.35 2.41 0.30
CA ALA A 28 3.96 1.41 -0.67
C ALA A 28 4.67 1.60 -2.02
N TRP A 29 4.80 2.84 -2.49
CA TRP A 29 5.57 3.18 -3.68
C TRP A 29 7.05 2.80 -3.53
N MET A 30 7.67 3.10 -2.38
CA MET A 30 9.06 2.73 -2.11
C MET A 30 9.26 1.21 -2.06
N ILE A 31 8.32 0.46 -1.48
CA ILE A 31 8.31 -1.02 -1.48
C ILE A 31 8.15 -1.57 -2.90
N GLY A 32 7.23 -1.03 -3.68
CA GLY A 32 7.03 -1.39 -5.09
C GLY A 32 8.31 -1.18 -5.91
N ARG A 33 8.96 -0.03 -5.71
CA ARG A 33 10.24 0.30 -6.34
C ARG A 33 11.38 -0.61 -5.87
N SER A 34 11.51 -0.87 -4.57
CA SER A 34 12.62 -1.69 -4.05
C SER A 34 12.53 -3.13 -4.55
N THR A 35 11.32 -3.70 -4.57
CA THR A 35 11.08 -5.06 -5.08
C THR A 35 11.28 -5.15 -6.59
N ALA A 36 10.93 -4.11 -7.34
CA ALA A 36 11.28 -4.00 -8.75
C ALA A 36 12.80 -3.95 -8.95
N LEU A 37 13.54 -3.14 -8.20
CA LEU A 37 14.99 -3.03 -8.36
C LEU A 37 15.73 -4.35 -8.12
N THR A 38 15.26 -5.15 -7.17
CA THR A 38 15.84 -6.46 -6.81
C THR A 38 15.35 -7.63 -7.67
N TRP A 39 14.48 -7.39 -8.66
CA TRP A 39 13.85 -8.46 -9.45
C TRP A 39 13.10 -9.51 -8.60
N SER A 40 12.68 -9.13 -7.39
CA SER A 40 12.03 -10.06 -6.46
C SER A 40 10.60 -10.43 -6.90
N GLY A 41 10.06 -11.53 -6.38
CA GLY A 41 8.71 -12.01 -6.73
C GLY A 41 7.56 -11.12 -6.23
N TRP A 42 6.34 -11.40 -6.69
CA TRP A 42 5.12 -10.72 -6.21
C TRP A 42 4.76 -11.08 -4.77
N GLY A 43 5.10 -12.31 -4.32
CA GLY A 43 4.87 -12.73 -2.94
C GLY A 43 5.64 -11.91 -1.91
N LEU A 44 6.88 -11.51 -2.21
CA LEU A 44 7.67 -10.67 -1.30
C LEU A 44 7.08 -9.25 -1.19
N LEU A 45 6.59 -8.70 -2.30
CA LEU A 45 5.87 -7.42 -2.30
C LEU A 45 4.60 -7.50 -1.46
N ALA A 46 3.80 -8.55 -1.63
CA ALA A 46 2.59 -8.77 -0.84
C ALA A 46 2.90 -8.85 0.67
N PHE A 47 3.96 -9.57 1.04
CA PHE A 47 4.40 -9.67 2.44
C PHE A 47 4.81 -8.31 3.03
N TYR A 48 5.61 -7.52 2.31
CA TYR A 48 6.00 -6.18 2.77
C TYR A 48 4.80 -5.22 2.89
N LEU A 49 3.82 -5.34 1.99
CA LEU A 49 2.59 -4.55 2.09
C LEU A 49 1.70 -4.96 3.24
N LEU A 50 1.69 -6.24 3.60
CA LEU A 50 0.96 -6.72 4.77
C LEU A 50 1.53 -6.07 6.03
N LEU A 51 2.86 -6.05 6.18
CA LEU A 51 3.52 -5.37 7.29
C LEU A 51 3.25 -3.86 7.29
N LEU A 52 3.32 -3.21 6.12
CA LEU A 52 3.01 -1.79 5.99
C LEU A 52 1.55 -1.49 6.36
N THR A 53 0.61 -2.34 5.97
CA THR A 53 -0.82 -2.20 6.29
C THR A 53 -1.03 -2.24 7.80
N ILE A 54 -0.38 -3.18 8.51
CA ILE A 54 -0.43 -3.24 9.98
C ILE A 54 0.10 -1.95 10.60
N ALA A 55 1.20 -1.40 10.08
CA ALA A 55 1.75 -0.13 10.56
C ALA A 55 0.78 1.05 10.32
N VAL A 56 0.17 1.13 9.13
CA VAL A 56 -0.83 2.16 8.79
C VAL A 56 -2.07 2.04 9.66
N ARG A 57 -2.56 0.82 9.93
CA ARG A 57 -3.65 0.55 10.88
C ARG A 57 -3.31 1.04 12.27
N PHE A 58 -2.10 0.79 12.73
CA PHE A 58 -1.65 1.25 14.04
C PHE A 58 -1.65 2.78 14.15
N ILE A 59 -1.28 3.50 13.09
CA ILE A 59 -1.37 4.97 13.06
C ILE A 59 -2.82 5.43 13.15
N HIS A 60 -3.75 4.81 12.42
CA HIS A 60 -5.17 5.15 12.50
C HIS A 60 -5.76 4.93 13.90
N PHE A 61 -5.38 3.82 14.55
CA PHE A 61 -5.77 3.55 15.94
C PHE A 61 -5.21 4.60 16.90
N SER A 62 -3.90 4.87 16.83
CA SER A 62 -3.20 5.72 17.80
C SER A 62 -3.52 7.22 17.66
N LEU A 63 -3.63 7.73 16.43
CA LEU A 63 -3.88 9.16 16.19
C LEU A 63 -5.37 9.50 16.17
N PHE A 64 -6.22 8.58 15.70
CA PHE A 64 -7.62 8.88 15.40
C PHE A 64 -8.62 7.95 16.09
N ASN A 65 -8.17 7.12 17.04
CA ASN A 65 -9.02 6.14 17.75
C ASN A 65 -9.81 5.21 16.83
N GLY A 66 -9.30 4.93 15.62
CA GLY A 66 -9.92 3.99 14.69
C GLY A 66 -9.82 2.54 15.17
N THR A 67 -10.62 1.63 14.61
CA THR A 67 -10.58 0.22 15.04
C THR A 67 -9.24 -0.45 14.73
N PHE A 68 -8.74 -1.20 15.71
CA PHE A 68 -7.57 -2.08 15.56
C PHE A 68 -7.97 -3.55 15.75
N PHE A 69 -7.07 -4.48 15.43
CA PHE A 69 -7.34 -5.93 15.51
C PHE A 69 -7.65 -6.46 16.93
N LEU A 70 -7.47 -5.63 17.95
CA LEU A 70 -7.70 -5.95 19.36
C LEU A 70 -8.62 -4.88 19.98
N PRO A 71 -9.60 -5.27 20.84
CA PRO A 71 -9.93 -6.63 21.31
C PRO A 71 -10.54 -7.55 20.22
N LEU A 72 -10.47 -8.88 20.42
CA LEU A 72 -10.92 -9.88 19.43
C LEU A 72 -12.41 -9.75 19.04
N SER A 73 -13.22 -9.06 19.84
CA SER A 73 -14.61 -8.70 19.53
C SER A 73 -14.76 -7.80 18.30
N HIS A 74 -13.76 -6.95 18.02
CA HIS A 74 -13.73 -6.04 16.86
C HIS A 74 -12.81 -6.56 15.74
N PHE A 75 -12.39 -7.82 15.81
CA PHE A 75 -11.49 -8.40 14.82
C PHE A 75 -12.10 -8.38 13.40
N GLY A 76 -13.42 -8.64 13.29
CA GLY A 76 -14.11 -8.63 12.00
C GLY A 76 -14.13 -7.27 11.31
N THR A 77 -14.43 -6.19 12.06
CA THR A 77 -14.43 -4.82 11.52
C THR A 77 -13.00 -4.35 11.25
N GLY A 78 -12.05 -4.62 12.16
CA GLY A 78 -10.64 -4.32 11.97
C GLY A 78 -10.04 -4.98 10.72
N LEU A 79 -10.41 -6.23 10.45
CA LEU A 79 -9.97 -6.95 9.25
C LEU A 79 -10.54 -6.34 7.97
N TYR A 80 -11.83 -5.95 7.96
CA TYR A 80 -12.44 -5.28 6.81
C TYR A 80 -11.67 -4.01 6.42
N TYR A 81 -11.43 -3.11 7.38
CA TYR A 81 -10.68 -1.87 7.12
C TYR A 81 -9.23 -2.15 6.73
N ALA A 82 -8.58 -3.14 7.34
CA ALA A 82 -7.23 -3.53 6.95
C ALA A 82 -7.15 -4.04 5.50
N VAL A 83 -8.17 -4.77 5.03
CA VAL A 83 -8.24 -5.22 3.63
C VAL A 83 -8.38 -4.01 2.70
N VAL A 84 -9.18 -3.01 3.07
CA VAL A 84 -9.35 -1.79 2.28
C VAL A 84 -8.01 -1.06 2.11
N ASP A 85 -7.24 -0.82 3.18
CA ASP A 85 -5.92 -0.19 2.98
C ASP A 85 -4.97 -1.08 2.23
N TYR A 86 -4.98 -2.39 2.50
CA TYR A 86 -4.09 -3.30 1.82
C TYR A 86 -4.29 -3.23 0.30
N VAL A 87 -5.53 -3.16 -0.16
CA VAL A 87 -5.86 -3.00 -1.59
C VAL A 87 -5.36 -1.65 -2.12
N VAL A 88 -5.59 -0.56 -1.39
CA VAL A 88 -5.12 0.79 -1.79
C VAL A 88 -3.59 0.83 -1.88
N LEU A 89 -2.90 0.35 -0.85
CA LEU A 89 -1.44 0.29 -0.80
C LEU A 89 -0.88 -0.66 -1.88
N ALA A 90 -1.54 -1.79 -2.12
CA ALA A 90 -1.15 -2.73 -3.18
C ALA A 90 -1.27 -2.11 -4.57
N ALA A 91 -2.34 -1.34 -4.85
CA ALA A 91 -2.48 -0.62 -6.11
C ALA A 91 -1.33 0.38 -6.31
N ILE A 92 -0.98 1.16 -5.27
CA ILE A 92 0.12 2.13 -5.32
C ILE A 92 1.47 1.44 -5.51
N ALA A 93 1.73 0.36 -4.77
CA ALA A 93 2.96 -0.41 -4.89
C ALA A 93 3.09 -1.10 -6.25
N ALA A 94 2.00 -1.65 -6.79
CA ALA A 94 1.96 -2.24 -8.12
C ALA A 94 2.29 -1.18 -9.18
N ALA A 95 1.71 0.01 -9.09
CA ALA A 95 2.02 1.12 -9.99
C ALA A 95 3.51 1.49 -9.94
N GLY A 96 4.09 1.63 -8.74
CA GLY A 96 5.52 1.90 -8.57
C GLY A 96 6.41 0.79 -9.12
N ARG A 97 6.02 -0.46 -8.92
CA ARG A 97 6.74 -1.63 -9.45
C ARG A 97 6.72 -1.69 -10.97
N ILE A 98 5.54 -1.53 -11.58
CA ILE A 98 5.37 -1.55 -13.04
C ILE A 98 6.17 -0.41 -13.67
N PHE A 99 6.11 0.80 -13.11
CA PHE A 99 6.87 1.95 -13.60
C PHE A 99 8.38 1.67 -13.65
N VAL A 100 8.94 1.07 -12.60
CA VAL A 100 10.37 0.76 -12.53
C VAL A 100 10.76 -0.41 -13.44
N ARG A 101 9.95 -1.46 -13.49
CA ARG A 101 10.16 -2.63 -14.36
C ARG A 101 10.17 -2.23 -15.84
N ASN A 102 9.22 -1.41 -16.27
CA ASN A 102 9.14 -0.94 -17.66
C ASN A 102 10.41 -0.18 -18.06
N ARG A 103 10.92 0.69 -17.18
CA ARG A 103 12.17 1.43 -17.42
C ARG A 103 13.40 0.52 -17.44
N GLN A 104 13.42 -0.53 -16.62
CA GLN A 104 14.51 -1.52 -16.63
C GLN A 104 14.51 -2.31 -17.95
N MET A 105 13.34 -2.75 -18.42
CA MET A 105 13.23 -3.45 -19.71
C MET A 105 13.65 -2.57 -20.88
N ALA A 106 13.19 -1.32 -20.94
CA ALA A 106 13.58 -0.38 -22.00
C ALA A 106 15.09 -0.10 -22.02
N ARG A 107 15.75 -0.04 -20.86
CA ARG A 107 17.21 0.14 -20.79
C ARG A 107 17.98 -1.11 -21.18
N GLN A 108 17.55 -2.26 -20.68
CA GLN A 108 18.27 -3.51 -20.87
C GLN A 108 18.06 -4.08 -22.27
N TYR A 109 16.89 -3.88 -22.88
CA TYR A 109 16.56 -4.41 -24.21
C TYR A 109 16.48 -3.35 -25.31
N GLY A 110 16.61 -2.06 -24.99
CA GLY A 110 16.58 -0.99 -26.00
C GLY A 110 17.75 -1.01 -27.00
N PHE A 111 18.72 -1.91 -26.82
CA PHE A 111 19.72 -2.19 -27.85
C PHE A 111 19.15 -3.05 -28.99
N LEU A 112 18.20 -3.95 -28.71
CA LEU A 112 17.55 -4.80 -29.73
C LEU A 112 16.73 -3.93 -30.69
N ASP A 113 15.96 -2.99 -30.16
CA ASP A 113 15.20 -2.03 -30.96
C ASP A 113 16.12 -1.22 -31.89
N ARG A 114 17.27 -0.75 -31.37
CA ARG A 114 18.21 0.10 -32.09
C ARG A 114 19.00 -0.62 -33.20
N VAL A 115 19.16 -1.94 -33.09
CA VAL A 115 19.83 -2.75 -34.13
C VAL A 115 18.89 -3.06 -35.31
N SER A 116 17.57 -2.98 -35.10
CA SER A 116 16.55 -3.27 -36.12
C SER A 116 16.15 -2.09 -37.01
N SER A 117 16.67 -0.89 -36.72
CA SER A 117 16.44 0.37 -37.46
C SER A 117 17.65 0.78 -38.28
#